data_AF-A0A6C0FTM9-F1
#
_entry.id   AF-A0A6C0FTM9-F1
#
_cell.length_a   1.000
_cell.length_b   1.000
_cell.length_c   1.000
_cell.angle_alpha   90.00
_cell.angle_beta   90.00
_cell.angle_gamma   90.00
#
_symmetry.space_group_name_H-M   'P 1'
#
loop_
_entity.id
_entity.type
_entity.pdbx_description
1 polymer ?
#
loop_
_entity_poly.entity_id
_entity_poly.type
_entity_poly.pdbx_seq_one_letter_code
_entity_poly.pdbx_strand_id
1 'polypeptide(L)'
;MPDDNPLKKRLNAVPIPPELGERSRLGVMQAAREKRASRLRGRSRSKRRTAAVLAAAAILILTALLMNHTKVWASIQKALQFVPGIGVVEEENAEAERYVLKQPITVETGGGRILITGFQSDANMTYITMAGSNARQFESVTLINEQGATFQVSRSMATWGGSEWNASFWQKGKLDLKGHIVMRLPVNPDIDVQVTLERAKSVGSYADLGETVTANGLPITLIADRQGDKALISMVTPPRADYRMLDYGIDGVYMHDERLKLHVADDTGKEAAIEKIPGLSSPADKFDFPLSAQASGYTVTLPEVSATYDDEVDIRVPTAANERLNQTFEIAGFPVTITKVERTAGDPNGIRLYLDLHYDEHAPASLYDFSVDALSSMAKLDEKTGAIVYMEFQAEPGSRYVKLKLVRPHVVIRGPWTFHIKAEQLQGVQRASQASE
;
A
#
# COMPACT_ATOMS: atom_id res chain seq x y z
N MET A 1 75.66 34.48 20.51
CA MET A 1 75.02 35.48 19.65
C MET A 1 73.76 35.97 20.36
N PRO A 2 73.54 37.28 20.52
CA PRO A 2 72.33 37.81 21.14
C PRO A 2 71.19 37.82 20.11
N ASP A 3 70.08 37.16 20.45
CA ASP A 3 68.81 37.22 19.71
C ASP A 3 68.15 38.59 19.91
N ASP A 4 68.49 39.54 19.03
CA ASP A 4 67.80 40.83 18.93
C ASP A 4 66.53 40.64 18.08
N ASN A 5 65.50 39.99 18.65
CA ASN A 5 64.25 39.75 17.94
C ASN A 5 63.32 41.00 18.06
N PRO A 6 63.10 41.75 16.96
CA PRO A 6 62.33 42.99 16.97
C PRO A 6 60.83 42.77 17.29
N LEU A 7 60.30 41.55 17.16
CA LEU A 7 58.92 41.22 17.56
C LEU A 7 58.73 41.28 19.08
N LYS A 8 59.74 40.89 19.85
CA LYS A 8 59.66 40.85 21.32
C LYS A 8 59.68 42.25 21.93
N LYS A 9 60.41 43.18 21.30
CA LYS A 9 60.40 44.61 21.67
C LYS A 9 59.06 45.30 21.34
N ARG A 10 58.33 44.84 20.30
CA ARG A 10 57.00 45.38 19.95
C ARG A 10 55.86 44.84 20.81
N LEU A 11 55.93 43.60 21.30
CA LEU A 11 54.92 43.01 22.18
C LEU A 11 54.91 43.60 23.60
N ASN A 12 56.07 44.04 24.11
CA ASN A 12 56.17 44.64 25.45
C ASN A 12 55.79 46.14 25.50
N ALA A 13 55.49 46.76 24.35
CA ALA A 13 55.10 48.17 24.26
C ALA A 13 53.57 48.36 24.28
N VAL A 14 52.78 47.30 24.44
CA VAL A 14 51.31 47.40 24.55
C VAL A 14 50.96 47.70 26.01
N PRO A 15 50.49 48.91 26.35
CA PRO A 15 50.05 49.21 27.72
C PRO A 15 48.82 48.37 28.04
N ILE A 16 48.92 47.54 29.08
CA ILE A 16 47.79 46.75 29.58
C ILE A 16 46.79 47.73 30.22
N PRO A 17 45.53 47.79 29.75
CA PRO A 17 44.54 48.68 30.31
C PRO A 17 44.30 48.39 31.81
N PRO A 18 44.24 49.41 32.67
CA PRO A 18 44.07 49.23 34.12
C PRO A 18 42.75 48.53 34.52
N GLU A 19 41.79 48.44 33.59
CA GLU A 19 40.48 47.80 33.76
C GLU A 19 40.54 46.26 33.81
N LEU A 20 41.64 45.63 33.37
CA LEU A 20 41.85 44.18 33.46
C LEU A 20 42.21 43.71 34.89
N GLY A 21 42.74 44.59 35.73
CA GLY A 21 43.06 44.28 37.13
C GLY A 21 41.82 44.22 38.04
N GLU A 22 40.79 45.01 37.76
CA GLU A 22 39.55 45.08 38.53
C GLU A 22 38.68 43.82 38.35
N ARG A 23 38.57 43.29 37.11
CA ARG A 23 37.80 42.07 36.83
C ARG A 23 38.41 40.81 37.45
N SER A 24 39.74 40.71 37.54
CA SER A 24 40.42 39.60 38.21
C SER A 24 40.14 39.58 39.72
N ARG A 25 40.10 40.77 40.35
CA ARG A 25 39.88 40.92 41.79
C ARG A 25 38.44 40.59 42.21
N LEU A 26 37.45 40.93 41.38
CA LEU A 26 36.04 40.56 41.58
C LEU A 26 35.82 39.04 41.46
N GLY A 27 36.48 38.38 40.51
CA GLY A 27 36.40 36.91 40.34
C GLY A 27 36.96 36.13 41.54
N VAL A 28 38.07 36.60 42.12
CA VAL A 28 38.69 35.95 43.30
C VAL A 28 37.83 36.12 44.55
N MET A 29 37.16 37.28 44.72
CA MET A 29 36.25 37.50 45.86
C MET A 29 34.96 36.68 45.77
N GLN A 30 34.44 36.46 44.56
CA GLN A 30 33.25 35.62 44.33
C GLN A 30 33.56 34.14 44.61
N ALA A 31 34.71 33.63 44.14
CA ALA A 31 35.16 32.26 44.41
C ALA A 31 35.40 32.00 45.92
N ALA A 32 35.87 33.01 46.66
CA ALA A 32 36.07 32.89 48.12
C ALA A 32 34.75 32.83 48.91
N ARG A 33 33.69 33.51 48.45
CA ARG A 33 32.35 33.47 49.07
C ARG A 33 31.64 32.14 48.82
N GLU A 34 31.73 31.59 47.61
CA GLU A 34 31.12 30.30 47.26
C GLU A 34 31.77 29.13 48.03
N LYS A 35 33.08 29.20 48.28
CA LYS A 35 33.81 28.18 49.06
C LYS A 35 33.49 28.19 50.56
N ARG A 36 32.99 29.31 51.12
CA ARG A 36 32.52 29.40 52.51
C ARG A 36 31.04 28.97 52.67
N ALA A 37 30.20 29.21 51.66
CA ALA A 37 28.80 28.75 51.68
C ALA A 37 28.66 27.22 51.59
N SER A 38 29.58 26.53 50.91
CA SER A 38 29.54 25.06 50.75
C SER A 38 30.03 24.28 51.99
N ARG A 39 30.77 24.90 52.90
CA ARG A 39 31.31 24.23 54.10
C ARG A 39 30.35 24.17 55.30
N LEU A 40 29.30 24.99 55.33
CA LEU A 40 28.33 25.03 56.45
C LEU A 40 27.11 24.09 56.30
N ARG A 41 26.93 23.42 55.14
CA ARG A 41 25.84 22.43 54.92
C ARG A 41 26.24 20.96 55.13
N GLY A 42 27.42 20.71 55.69
CA GLY A 42 28.06 19.39 55.73
C GLY A 42 27.88 18.53 56.99
N ARG A 43 27.08 18.93 57.99
CA ARG A 43 27.06 18.25 59.30
C ARG A 43 25.82 17.38 59.63
N SER A 44 24.86 17.17 58.72
CA SER A 44 23.76 16.20 58.92
C SER A 44 23.76 14.99 57.96
N ARG A 45 24.88 14.76 57.25
CA ARG A 45 24.97 13.83 56.10
C ARG A 45 25.35 12.38 56.40
N SER A 46 25.44 11.91 57.66
CA SER A 46 25.78 10.50 57.93
C SER A 46 24.57 9.56 58.07
N LYS A 47 23.35 10.06 58.26
CA LYS A 47 22.11 9.23 58.20
C LYS A 47 21.45 9.18 56.81
N ARG A 48 21.90 10.00 55.85
CA ARG A 48 21.40 10.00 54.46
C ARG A 48 22.23 9.13 53.50
N ARG A 49 23.43 8.69 53.89
CA ARG A 49 24.28 7.86 53.02
C ARG A 49 23.78 6.41 52.91
N THR A 50 23.19 5.84 53.96
CA THR A 50 22.52 4.52 53.89
C THR A 50 21.23 4.58 53.08
N ALA A 51 20.44 5.66 53.19
CA ALA A 51 19.27 5.88 52.33
C ALA A 51 19.65 6.09 50.84
N ALA A 52 20.79 6.74 50.57
CA ALA A 52 21.25 6.95 49.20
C ALA A 52 21.76 5.67 48.52
N VAL A 53 22.35 4.73 49.26
CA VAL A 53 22.77 3.42 48.72
C VAL A 53 21.56 2.53 48.44
N LEU A 54 20.56 2.52 49.32
CA LEU A 54 19.30 1.80 49.06
C LEU A 54 18.49 2.43 47.92
N ALA A 55 18.48 3.76 47.79
CA ALA A 55 17.85 4.43 46.66
C ALA A 55 18.60 4.19 45.34
N ALA A 56 19.93 4.16 45.35
CA ALA A 56 20.72 3.83 44.16
C ALA A 56 20.57 2.35 43.75
N ALA A 57 20.48 1.43 44.71
CA ALA A 57 20.18 0.03 44.44
C ALA A 57 18.73 -0.16 43.95
N ALA A 58 17.76 0.55 44.51
CA ALA A 58 16.38 0.55 44.04
C ALA A 58 16.26 1.17 42.65
N ILE A 59 17.01 2.24 42.34
CA ILE A 59 17.08 2.82 40.99
C ILE A 59 17.78 1.85 40.04
N LEU A 60 18.86 1.16 40.44
CA LEU A 60 19.52 0.16 39.62
C LEU A 60 18.63 -1.06 39.35
N ILE A 61 17.87 -1.52 40.35
CA ILE A 61 16.88 -2.59 40.23
C ILE A 61 15.68 -2.12 39.40
N LEU A 62 15.21 -0.88 39.56
CA LEU A 62 14.18 -0.31 38.68
C LEU A 62 14.69 -0.14 37.25
N THR A 63 15.93 0.30 37.03
CA THR A 63 16.51 0.39 35.68
C THR A 63 16.77 -0.99 35.10
N ALA A 64 17.09 -2.01 35.90
CA ALA A 64 17.22 -3.40 35.43
C ALA A 64 15.83 -4.01 35.11
N LEU A 65 14.80 -3.71 35.89
CA LEU A 65 13.41 -4.08 35.62
C LEU A 65 12.85 -3.35 34.38
N LEU A 66 13.22 -2.07 34.19
CA LEU A 66 12.84 -1.28 33.01
C LEU A 66 13.63 -1.67 31.76
N MET A 67 14.90 -2.06 31.89
CA MET A 67 15.73 -2.58 30.78
C MET A 67 15.37 -4.02 30.38
N ASN A 68 14.75 -4.80 31.26
CA ASN A 68 14.11 -6.07 30.87
C ASN A 68 12.69 -5.87 30.32
N HIS A 69 12.02 -4.75 30.60
CA HIS A 69 10.72 -4.42 29.98
C HIS A 69 10.84 -3.96 28.51
N THR A 70 12.02 -3.51 28.08
CA THR A 70 12.28 -3.26 26.64
C THR A 70 12.36 -4.54 25.80
N LYS A 71 12.41 -5.73 26.41
CA LYS A 71 12.27 -7.01 25.70
C LYS A 71 10.82 -7.53 25.61
N VAL A 72 9.86 -6.93 26.30
CA VAL A 72 8.43 -7.21 26.13
C VAL A 72 7.81 -6.34 25.02
N TRP A 73 8.44 -5.21 24.70
CA TRP A 73 8.05 -4.34 23.58
C TRP A 73 8.65 -4.74 22.21
N ALA A 74 9.46 -5.81 22.16
CA ALA A 74 10.15 -6.23 20.95
C ALA A 74 9.36 -7.22 20.06
N SER A 75 8.15 -7.64 20.46
CA SER A 75 7.35 -8.53 19.62
C SER A 75 5.86 -8.49 20.00
N ILE A 76 5.22 -7.34 19.89
CA ILE A 76 3.83 -7.42 19.39
C ILE A 76 4.03 -7.90 17.95
N GLN A 77 4.09 -9.22 17.76
CA GLN A 77 4.10 -9.81 16.43
C GLN A 77 2.80 -9.35 15.81
N LYS A 78 2.90 -8.37 14.90
CA LYS A 78 1.77 -7.98 14.08
C LYS A 78 1.36 -9.24 13.34
N ALA A 79 0.19 -9.74 13.68
CA ALA A 79 -0.38 -10.88 13.00
C ALA A 79 -0.91 -10.39 11.67
N LEU A 80 -0.59 -11.09 10.60
CA LEU A 80 -1.18 -10.82 9.29
C LEU A 80 -2.47 -11.61 9.19
N GLN A 81 -3.58 -10.94 8.89
CA GLN A 81 -4.84 -11.61 8.57
C GLN A 81 -5.17 -11.39 7.10
N PHE A 82 -5.26 -12.49 6.34
CA PHE A 82 -5.72 -12.46 4.96
C PHE A 82 -7.25 -12.54 4.90
N VAL A 83 -7.84 -11.67 4.08
CA VAL A 83 -9.28 -11.63 3.82
C VAL A 83 -9.56 -12.14 2.40
N PRO A 84 -9.99 -13.40 2.24
CA PRO A 84 -10.34 -13.95 0.94
C PRO A 84 -11.43 -13.11 0.25
N GLY A 85 -11.38 -13.04 -1.08
CA GLY A 85 -12.30 -12.23 -1.87
C GLY A 85 -12.00 -10.73 -1.90
N ILE A 86 -11.58 -10.15 -0.76
CA ILE A 86 -11.23 -8.73 -0.66
C ILE A 86 -9.75 -8.48 -0.96
N GLY A 87 -8.86 -9.46 -0.74
CA GLY A 87 -7.46 -9.36 -1.18
C GLY A 87 -6.54 -8.54 -0.28
N VAL A 88 -7.03 -8.20 0.90
CA VAL A 88 -6.29 -7.37 1.85
C VAL A 88 -5.62 -8.28 2.87
N VAL A 89 -4.35 -7.99 3.15
CA VAL A 89 -3.63 -8.48 4.32
C VAL A 89 -3.52 -7.32 5.29
N GLU A 90 -4.18 -7.44 6.43
CA GLU A 90 -4.08 -6.43 7.48
C GLU A 90 -3.07 -6.85 8.55
N GLU A 91 -2.24 -5.89 8.94
CA GLU A 91 -1.41 -6.00 10.14
C GLU A 91 -2.26 -5.69 11.36
N GLU A 92 -2.59 -6.72 12.14
CA GLU A 92 -3.36 -6.56 13.36
C GLU A 92 -2.51 -6.77 14.61
N ASN A 93 -2.89 -6.06 15.68
CA ASN A 93 -2.55 -6.47 17.02
C ASN A 93 -3.33 -7.76 17.32
N ALA A 94 -2.67 -8.74 17.95
CA ALA A 94 -3.03 -10.16 18.00
C ALA A 94 -4.46 -10.57 18.48
N GLU A 95 -5.39 -9.64 18.73
CA GLU A 95 -6.69 -9.89 19.35
C GLU A 95 -7.91 -9.36 18.57
N ALA A 96 -7.76 -8.74 17.39
CA ALA A 96 -8.93 -8.31 16.65
C ALA A 96 -9.71 -9.51 16.06
N GLU A 97 -10.97 -9.64 16.47
CA GLU A 97 -11.90 -10.65 15.96
C GLU A 97 -12.43 -10.19 14.59
N ARG A 98 -11.88 -10.77 13.53
CA ARG A 98 -12.39 -10.62 12.16
C ARG A 98 -13.01 -11.90 11.66
N TYR A 99 -14.18 -11.80 11.05
CA TYR A 99 -14.89 -12.89 10.39
C TYR A 99 -14.94 -12.63 8.90
N VAL A 100 -14.62 -13.65 8.10
CA VAL A 100 -14.47 -13.54 6.64
C VAL A 100 -15.19 -14.68 5.92
N LEU A 101 -15.70 -14.39 4.74
CA LEU A 101 -16.17 -15.38 3.78
C LEU A 101 -14.93 -16.06 3.15
N LYS A 102 -14.82 -17.38 3.29
CA LYS A 102 -13.66 -18.12 2.77
C LYS A 102 -13.68 -18.29 1.26
N GLN A 103 -14.87 -18.53 0.69
CA GLN A 103 -15.05 -18.83 -0.72
C GLN A 103 -16.18 -17.98 -1.29
N PRO A 104 -16.07 -17.52 -2.54
CA PRO A 104 -17.10 -16.70 -3.14
C PRO A 104 -18.38 -17.53 -3.37
N ILE A 105 -19.54 -16.88 -3.29
CA ILE A 105 -20.85 -17.52 -3.44
C ILE A 105 -21.51 -17.02 -4.72
N THR A 106 -21.82 -17.93 -5.64
CA THR A 106 -22.58 -17.63 -6.87
C THR A 106 -24.06 -17.88 -6.63
N VAL A 107 -24.88 -16.92 -7.03
CA VAL A 107 -26.34 -16.95 -6.91
C VAL A 107 -26.94 -16.71 -8.27
N GLU A 108 -27.69 -17.68 -8.77
CA GLU A 108 -28.48 -17.53 -10.00
C GLU A 108 -29.73 -16.69 -9.72
N THR A 109 -30.00 -15.74 -10.61
CA THR A 109 -31.17 -14.87 -10.62
C THR A 109 -31.90 -15.09 -11.94
N GLY A 110 -33.23 -14.88 -12.01
CA GLY A 110 -34.05 -15.28 -13.17
C GLY A 110 -33.61 -14.78 -14.56
N GLY A 111 -32.66 -13.85 -14.67
CA GLY A 111 -32.05 -13.42 -15.93
C GLY A 111 -30.51 -13.38 -15.95
N GLY A 112 -29.83 -13.76 -14.86
CA GLY A 112 -28.37 -13.58 -14.75
C GLY A 112 -27.80 -14.10 -13.43
N ARG A 113 -26.57 -13.74 -13.09
CA ARG A 113 -25.86 -14.23 -11.90
C ARG A 113 -25.37 -13.09 -11.02
N ILE A 114 -25.34 -13.33 -9.71
CA ILE A 114 -24.68 -12.48 -8.71
C ILE A 114 -23.58 -13.32 -8.05
N LEU A 115 -22.37 -12.77 -7.99
CA LEU A 115 -21.22 -13.35 -7.31
C LEU A 115 -20.91 -12.52 -6.08
N ILE A 116 -21.06 -13.08 -4.88
CA ILE A 116 -20.57 -12.49 -3.64
C ILE A 116 -19.09 -12.84 -3.56
N THR A 117 -18.22 -11.88 -3.94
CA THR A 117 -16.78 -12.12 -4.09
C THR A 117 -16.07 -12.14 -2.75
N GLY A 118 -16.51 -11.32 -1.80
CA GLY A 118 -15.91 -11.26 -0.46
C GLY A 118 -16.83 -10.59 0.56
N PHE A 119 -16.69 -10.98 1.82
CA PHE A 119 -17.46 -10.44 2.94
C PHE A 119 -16.59 -10.52 4.19
N GLN A 120 -16.34 -9.39 4.84
CA GLN A 120 -15.72 -9.32 6.15
C GLN A 120 -16.59 -8.55 7.15
N SER A 121 -16.48 -8.91 8.42
CA SER A 121 -17.05 -8.18 9.54
C SER A 121 -16.08 -8.22 10.73
N ASP A 122 -15.81 -7.05 11.31
CA ASP A 122 -14.98 -6.88 12.50
C ASP A 122 -15.54 -5.79 13.42
N ALA A 123 -14.75 -5.37 14.42
CA ALA A 123 -15.16 -4.34 15.37
C ALA A 123 -15.34 -2.94 14.74
N ASN A 124 -14.68 -2.68 13.62
CA ASN A 124 -14.61 -1.38 12.96
C ASN A 124 -15.63 -1.23 11.84
N MET A 125 -15.88 -2.30 11.07
CA MET A 125 -16.77 -2.25 9.92
C MET A 125 -17.30 -3.62 9.48
N THR A 126 -18.31 -3.56 8.63
CA THR A 126 -18.72 -4.66 7.75
C THR A 126 -18.56 -4.22 6.31
N TYR A 127 -17.91 -5.06 5.50
CA TYR A 127 -17.62 -4.78 4.09
C TYR A 127 -17.92 -6.01 3.24
N ILE A 128 -18.71 -5.82 2.19
CA ILE A 128 -19.12 -6.86 1.25
C ILE A 128 -18.81 -6.38 -0.16
N THR A 129 -18.31 -7.28 -0.99
CA THR A 129 -18.03 -7.05 -2.41
C THR A 129 -18.83 -8.03 -3.25
N MET A 130 -19.41 -7.54 -4.34
CA MET A 130 -20.26 -8.31 -5.23
C MET A 130 -20.04 -7.91 -6.68
N ALA A 131 -20.21 -8.87 -7.57
CA ALA A 131 -20.33 -8.67 -8.99
C ALA A 131 -21.66 -9.23 -9.51
N GLY A 132 -22.20 -8.67 -10.57
CA GLY A 132 -23.40 -9.20 -11.21
C GLY A 132 -23.28 -9.15 -12.73
N SER A 133 -23.88 -10.13 -13.40
CA SER A 133 -23.94 -10.24 -14.85
C SER A 133 -25.36 -10.60 -15.25
N ASN A 134 -25.99 -9.75 -16.07
CA ASN A 134 -27.42 -9.82 -16.42
C ASN A 134 -28.35 -9.85 -15.19
N ALA A 135 -27.88 -9.34 -14.04
CA ALA A 135 -28.62 -9.31 -12.79
C ALA A 135 -28.99 -7.87 -12.40
N ARG A 136 -30.11 -7.70 -11.71
CA ARG A 136 -30.56 -6.38 -11.22
C ARG A 136 -29.59 -5.84 -10.15
N GLN A 137 -29.29 -4.54 -10.25
CA GLN A 137 -28.54 -3.80 -9.24
C GLN A 137 -29.43 -3.41 -8.05
N PHE A 138 -28.84 -3.24 -6.87
CA PHE A 138 -29.54 -2.84 -5.66
C PHE A 138 -28.71 -1.92 -4.76
N GLU A 139 -29.40 -1.09 -3.98
CA GLU A 139 -28.78 -0.06 -3.13
C GLU A 139 -28.37 -0.56 -1.75
N SER A 140 -28.89 -1.70 -1.32
CA SER A 140 -28.58 -2.27 -0.01
C SER A 140 -28.83 -3.76 0.00
N VAL A 141 -28.20 -4.44 0.95
CA VAL A 141 -28.50 -5.83 1.30
C VAL A 141 -28.95 -5.92 2.75
N THR A 142 -29.76 -6.94 3.05
CA THR A 142 -30.20 -7.20 4.41
C THR A 142 -29.47 -8.42 4.94
N LEU A 143 -28.84 -8.29 6.10
CA LEU A 143 -28.13 -9.36 6.80
C LEU A 143 -28.94 -9.77 8.02
N ILE A 144 -29.14 -11.07 8.20
CA ILE A 144 -29.85 -11.63 9.35
C ILE A 144 -28.90 -12.61 10.02
N ASN A 145 -28.54 -12.34 11.27
CA ASN A 145 -27.65 -13.22 12.04
C ASN A 145 -28.42 -14.42 12.65
N GLU A 146 -27.71 -15.32 13.32
CA GLU A 146 -28.29 -16.52 13.95
C GLU A 146 -29.38 -16.21 14.99
N GLN A 147 -29.34 -15.02 15.62
CA GLN A 147 -30.34 -14.58 16.60
C GLN A 147 -31.57 -13.91 15.95
N GLY A 148 -31.59 -13.79 14.62
CA GLY A 148 -32.66 -13.10 13.88
C GLY A 148 -32.52 -11.58 13.88
N ALA A 149 -31.42 -11.03 14.40
CA ALA A 149 -31.16 -9.59 14.33
C ALA A 149 -30.89 -9.21 12.87
N THR A 150 -31.55 -8.14 12.42
CA THR A 150 -31.52 -7.69 11.03
C THR A 150 -30.71 -6.41 10.90
N PHE A 151 -29.80 -6.38 9.94
CA PHE A 151 -28.93 -5.24 9.63
C PHE A 151 -29.04 -4.90 8.15
N GLN A 152 -29.24 -3.62 7.83
CA GLN A 152 -29.24 -3.16 6.45
C GLN A 152 -27.90 -2.51 6.13
N VAL A 153 -27.19 -3.05 5.14
CA VAL A 153 -25.89 -2.54 4.68
C VAL A 153 -26.07 -1.88 3.33
N SER A 154 -25.80 -0.58 3.27
CA SER A 154 -25.94 0.21 2.05
C SER A 154 -24.73 0.07 1.14
N ARG A 155 -24.98 0.22 -0.16
CA ARG A 155 -23.97 0.30 -1.21
C ARG A 155 -23.11 1.54 -1.01
N SER A 156 -21.79 1.36 -0.94
CA SER A 156 -20.82 2.45 -0.81
C SER A 156 -20.21 2.86 -2.14
N MET A 157 -20.01 1.90 -3.04
CA MET A 157 -19.47 2.15 -4.38
C MET A 157 -20.07 1.14 -5.36
N ALA A 158 -20.26 1.56 -6.61
CA ALA A 158 -20.55 0.65 -7.70
C ALA A 158 -20.03 1.17 -9.04
N THR A 159 -19.73 0.23 -9.92
CA THR A 159 -19.42 0.46 -11.34
C THR A 159 -20.31 -0.46 -12.16
N TRP A 160 -20.70 -0.01 -13.34
CA TRP A 160 -21.55 -0.82 -14.24
C TRP A 160 -21.25 -0.49 -15.69
N GLY A 161 -21.37 -1.51 -16.54
CA GLY A 161 -21.15 -1.42 -17.98
C GLY A 161 -21.86 -2.57 -18.70
N GLY A 162 -22.74 -2.24 -19.66
CA GLY A 162 -23.53 -3.24 -20.36
C GLY A 162 -24.37 -4.08 -19.41
N SER A 163 -24.17 -5.39 -19.45
CA SER A 163 -24.83 -6.37 -18.57
C SER A 163 -24.12 -6.60 -17.23
N GLU A 164 -22.94 -6.02 -17.02
CA GLU A 164 -22.09 -6.30 -15.87
C GLU A 164 -22.08 -5.14 -14.87
N TRP A 165 -21.99 -5.47 -13.59
CA TRP A 165 -21.79 -4.49 -12.52
C TRP A 165 -20.94 -5.07 -11.41
N ASN A 166 -20.23 -4.19 -10.71
CA ASN A 166 -19.54 -4.49 -9.47
C ASN A 166 -20.06 -3.52 -8.41
N ALA A 167 -20.26 -3.99 -7.18
CA ALA A 167 -20.74 -3.19 -6.06
C ALA A 167 -20.03 -3.57 -4.76
N SER A 168 -19.87 -2.60 -3.88
CA SER A 168 -19.44 -2.83 -2.52
C SER A 168 -20.44 -2.22 -1.56
N PHE A 169 -20.63 -2.89 -0.45
CA PHE A 169 -21.56 -2.52 0.61
C PHE A 169 -20.75 -2.36 1.88
N TRP A 170 -20.90 -1.22 2.53
CA TRP A 170 -20.07 -0.87 3.68
C TRP A 170 -20.93 -0.28 4.78
N GLN A 171 -20.65 -0.71 6.00
CA GLN A 171 -21.21 -0.11 7.20
C GLN A 171 -20.12 0.06 8.25
N LYS A 172 -20.05 1.26 8.82
CA LYS A 172 -19.18 1.55 9.96
C LYS A 172 -19.75 0.95 11.24
N GLY A 173 -18.86 0.42 12.07
CA GLY A 173 -19.14 -0.13 13.38
C GLY A 173 -19.33 -1.64 13.36
N LYS A 174 -19.27 -2.22 14.56
CA LYS A 174 -19.45 -3.65 14.78
C LYS A 174 -20.88 -4.08 14.51
N LEU A 175 -21.04 -5.11 13.69
CA LEU A 175 -22.26 -5.90 13.58
C LEU A 175 -22.01 -7.27 14.20
N ASP A 176 -23.01 -7.87 14.85
CA ASP A 176 -22.89 -9.23 15.41
C ASP A 176 -23.08 -10.28 14.30
N LEU A 177 -22.09 -10.35 13.41
CA LEU A 177 -22.05 -11.19 12.22
C LEU A 177 -20.91 -12.20 12.36
N LYS A 178 -21.26 -13.42 12.74
CA LYS A 178 -20.37 -14.58 12.87
C LYS A 178 -21.16 -15.85 12.57
N GLY A 179 -20.48 -16.91 12.14
CA GLY A 179 -21.15 -18.17 11.85
C GLY A 179 -22.13 -18.05 10.69
N HIS A 180 -23.34 -18.58 10.87
CA HIS A 180 -24.35 -18.62 9.81
C HIS A 180 -25.15 -17.31 9.74
N ILE A 181 -25.22 -16.74 8.54
CA ILE A 181 -25.89 -15.47 8.24
C ILE A 181 -26.77 -15.70 7.02
N VAL A 182 -27.98 -15.16 7.05
CA VAL A 182 -28.81 -15.05 5.85
C VAL A 182 -28.59 -13.67 5.24
N MET A 183 -28.08 -13.62 4.02
CA MET A 183 -28.00 -12.41 3.22
C MET A 183 -29.18 -12.39 2.26
N ARG A 184 -30.12 -11.48 2.49
CA ARG A 184 -31.26 -11.26 1.60
C ARG A 184 -30.93 -10.23 0.54
N LEU A 185 -30.95 -10.68 -0.71
CA LEU A 185 -30.74 -9.86 -1.90
C LEU A 185 -32.10 -9.34 -2.41
N PRO A 186 -32.29 -8.02 -2.55
CA PRO A 186 -33.57 -7.44 -2.96
C PRO A 186 -33.75 -7.50 -4.49
N VAL A 187 -33.76 -8.71 -5.03
CA VAL A 187 -34.16 -9.01 -6.42
C VAL A 187 -35.65 -9.37 -6.46
N ASN A 188 -36.25 -9.61 -7.63
CA ASN A 188 -37.70 -9.92 -7.71
C ASN A 188 -37.92 -11.38 -8.15
N PRO A 189 -38.36 -12.28 -7.25
CA PRO A 189 -38.55 -12.10 -5.80
C PRO A 189 -37.23 -12.01 -5.04
N ASP A 190 -37.27 -11.57 -3.77
CA ASP A 190 -36.09 -11.55 -2.90
C ASP A 190 -35.45 -12.96 -2.82
N ILE A 191 -34.12 -13.01 -2.78
CA ILE A 191 -33.37 -14.26 -2.64
C ILE A 191 -32.62 -14.26 -1.31
N ASP A 192 -32.83 -15.31 -0.51
CA ASP A 192 -32.09 -15.55 0.73
C ASP A 192 -30.88 -16.44 0.44
N VAL A 193 -29.69 -15.88 0.66
CA VAL A 193 -28.40 -16.54 0.45
C VAL A 193 -27.84 -16.95 1.81
N GLN A 194 -27.51 -18.23 1.96
CA GLN A 194 -26.85 -18.73 3.17
C GLN A 194 -25.36 -18.42 3.10
N VAL A 195 -24.87 -17.65 4.06
CA VAL A 195 -23.47 -17.22 4.17
C VAL A 195 -22.91 -17.76 5.47
N THR A 196 -21.71 -18.33 5.43
CA THR A 196 -20.98 -18.69 6.64
C THR A 196 -19.72 -17.86 6.73
N LEU A 197 -19.60 -17.07 7.80
CA LEU A 197 -18.37 -16.32 8.09
C LEU A 197 -17.55 -17.07 9.14
N GLU A 198 -16.29 -17.28 8.81
CA GLU A 198 -15.32 -17.94 9.66
C GLU A 198 -14.31 -16.93 10.19
N ARG A 199 -13.76 -17.19 11.37
CA ARG A 199 -12.69 -16.35 11.91
C ARG A 199 -11.51 -16.31 10.92
N ALA A 200 -10.98 -15.12 10.67
CA ALA A 200 -9.76 -14.95 9.90
C ALA A 200 -8.60 -15.67 10.61
N LYS A 201 -7.77 -16.37 9.83
CA LYS A 201 -6.57 -17.01 10.37
C LYS A 201 -5.47 -15.96 10.41
N SER A 202 -4.87 -15.80 11.58
CA SER A 202 -3.65 -15.02 11.74
C SER A 202 -2.45 -15.85 11.31
N VAL A 203 -1.55 -15.26 10.55
CA VAL A 203 -0.24 -15.84 10.21
C VAL A 203 0.90 -14.92 10.65
N GLY A 204 2.10 -15.49 10.82
CA GLY A 204 3.26 -14.74 11.28
C GLY A 204 3.96 -13.97 10.17
N SER A 205 3.81 -14.41 8.93
CA SER A 205 4.48 -13.83 7.76
C SER A 205 3.68 -14.08 6.47
N TYR A 206 4.00 -13.33 5.42
CA TYR A 206 3.42 -13.55 4.09
C TYR A 206 3.72 -14.95 3.54
N ALA A 207 4.92 -15.48 3.80
CA ALA A 207 5.32 -16.82 3.36
C ALA A 207 4.48 -17.94 4.00
N ASP A 208 3.79 -17.67 5.10
CA ASP A 208 2.86 -18.62 5.72
C ASP A 208 1.51 -18.67 4.99
N LEU A 209 1.18 -17.68 4.15
CA LEU A 209 -0.02 -17.67 3.31
C LEU A 209 0.18 -18.48 2.03
N GLY A 210 1.40 -18.52 1.50
CA GLY A 210 1.73 -19.17 0.24
C GLY A 210 3.15 -18.88 -0.23
N GLU A 211 3.47 -19.28 -1.46
CA GLU A 211 4.81 -19.06 -2.01
C GLU A 211 5.07 -17.57 -2.23
N THR A 212 6.16 -17.06 -1.65
CA THR A 212 6.61 -15.67 -1.85
C THR A 212 7.82 -15.65 -2.77
N VAL A 213 7.72 -14.91 -3.88
CA VAL A 213 8.80 -14.71 -4.85
C VAL A 213 9.13 -13.22 -4.90
N THR A 214 10.42 -12.90 -4.96
CA THR A 214 10.90 -11.51 -5.07
C THR A 214 11.60 -11.32 -6.41
N ALA A 215 11.14 -10.34 -7.18
CA ALA A 215 11.84 -9.83 -8.37
C ALA A 215 11.90 -8.30 -8.27
N ASN A 216 13.03 -7.71 -8.67
CA ASN A 216 13.26 -6.26 -8.66
C ASN A 216 12.88 -5.57 -7.33
N GLY A 217 13.12 -6.24 -6.20
CA GLY A 217 12.86 -5.70 -4.86
C GLY A 217 11.39 -5.70 -4.42
N LEU A 218 10.48 -6.25 -5.23
CA LEU A 218 9.07 -6.40 -4.91
C LEU A 218 8.77 -7.89 -4.57
N PRO A 219 8.50 -8.21 -3.30
CA PRO A 219 8.02 -9.54 -2.92
C PRO A 219 6.51 -9.67 -3.18
N ILE A 220 6.12 -10.69 -3.95
CA ILE A 220 4.72 -11.05 -4.20
C ILE A 220 4.48 -12.44 -3.61
N THR A 221 3.38 -12.60 -2.89
CA THR A 221 2.95 -13.89 -2.35
C THR A 221 1.73 -14.39 -3.10
N LEU A 222 1.80 -15.61 -3.61
CA LEU A 222 0.70 -16.30 -4.27
C LEU A 222 0.02 -17.24 -3.28
N ILE A 223 -1.28 -17.05 -3.12
CA ILE A 223 -2.16 -17.87 -2.27
C ILE A 223 -3.07 -18.66 -3.21
N ALA A 224 -2.93 -19.97 -3.18
CA ALA A 224 -3.72 -20.88 -4.02
C ALA A 224 -4.74 -21.63 -3.16
N ASP A 225 -5.99 -21.65 -3.61
CA ASP A 225 -7.06 -22.48 -3.07
C ASP A 225 -7.77 -23.24 -4.19
N ARG A 226 -8.56 -24.26 -3.84
CA ARG A 226 -9.38 -25.00 -4.80
C ARG A 226 -10.86 -24.77 -4.56
N GLN A 227 -11.55 -24.48 -5.65
CA GLN A 227 -13.00 -24.33 -5.69
C GLN A 227 -13.55 -25.29 -6.74
N GLY A 228 -13.97 -26.48 -6.31
CA GLY A 228 -14.51 -27.51 -7.20
C GLY A 228 -13.47 -28.01 -8.22
N ASP A 229 -13.71 -27.71 -9.49
CA ASP A 229 -12.84 -28.03 -10.63
C ASP A 229 -11.91 -26.88 -11.03
N LYS A 230 -11.83 -25.81 -10.22
CA LYS A 230 -10.97 -24.65 -10.48
C LYS A 230 -9.97 -24.39 -9.36
N ALA A 231 -8.84 -23.80 -9.71
CA ALA A 231 -7.95 -23.12 -8.77
C ALA A 231 -8.41 -21.67 -8.63
N LEU A 232 -8.50 -21.18 -7.40
CA LEU A 232 -8.66 -19.77 -7.07
C LEU A 232 -7.31 -19.24 -6.61
N ILE A 233 -6.82 -18.21 -7.29
CA ILE A 233 -5.55 -17.57 -6.97
C ILE A 233 -5.81 -16.18 -6.40
N SER A 234 -5.11 -15.84 -5.31
CA SER A 234 -5.01 -14.49 -4.77
C SER A 234 -3.54 -14.09 -4.65
N MET A 235 -3.22 -12.84 -4.95
CA MET A 235 -1.86 -12.32 -4.87
C MET A 235 -1.79 -11.13 -3.94
N VAL A 236 -0.77 -11.11 -3.08
CA VAL A 236 -0.61 -10.06 -2.08
C VAL A 236 0.85 -9.63 -1.98
N THR A 237 1.06 -8.34 -1.77
CA THR A 237 2.36 -7.75 -1.48
C THR A 237 2.32 -7.12 -0.10
N PRO A 238 3.45 -7.09 0.63
CA PRO A 238 3.58 -6.26 1.82
C PRO A 238 3.18 -4.81 1.52
N PRO A 239 2.45 -4.13 2.44
CA PRO A 239 2.10 -2.74 2.26
C PRO A 239 3.36 -1.89 2.17
N ARG A 240 3.30 -0.85 1.34
CA ARG A 240 4.38 0.12 1.21
C ARG A 240 3.84 1.53 1.28
N ALA A 241 4.70 2.45 1.70
CA ALA A 241 4.34 3.86 1.89
C ALA A 241 4.45 4.66 0.58
N ASP A 242 5.30 4.22 -0.35
CA ASP A 242 5.62 4.91 -1.60
C ASP A 242 4.65 4.59 -2.74
N TYR A 243 4.08 3.40 -2.76
CA TYR A 243 3.12 3.00 -3.79
C TYR A 243 2.12 1.94 -3.31
N ARG A 244 1.04 1.81 -4.07
CA ARG A 244 0.07 0.71 -3.98
C ARG A 244 0.00 -0.04 -5.31
N MET A 245 -0.21 -1.35 -5.23
CA MET A 245 -0.41 -2.18 -6.43
C MET A 245 -1.73 -1.80 -7.11
N LEU A 246 -1.69 -1.73 -8.45
CA LEU A 246 -2.85 -1.47 -9.29
C LEU A 246 -3.34 -2.76 -9.96
N ASP A 247 -2.43 -3.57 -10.47
CA ASP A 247 -2.72 -4.81 -11.19
C ASP A 247 -1.51 -5.76 -11.12
N TYR A 248 -1.76 -7.05 -10.89
CA TYR A 248 -0.73 -8.10 -10.80
C TYR A 248 -0.46 -8.80 -12.15
N GLY A 249 -0.63 -8.09 -13.26
CA GLY A 249 -0.54 -8.61 -14.63
C GLY A 249 -1.84 -9.24 -15.14
N ILE A 250 -2.95 -9.18 -14.42
CA ILE A 250 -4.22 -9.84 -14.80
C ILE A 250 -4.88 -9.10 -15.97
N ASP A 251 -5.05 -7.79 -15.83
CA ASP A 251 -5.44 -6.91 -16.93
C ASP A 251 -4.22 -6.45 -17.71
N GLY A 252 -3.07 -6.31 -17.04
CA GLY A 252 -1.84 -5.76 -17.60
C GLY A 252 -1.94 -4.27 -17.87
N VAL A 253 -0.89 -3.69 -18.45
CA VAL A 253 -0.94 -2.30 -18.92
C VAL A 253 -1.83 -2.23 -20.18
N TYR A 254 -2.73 -1.26 -20.23
CA TYR A 254 -3.65 -1.10 -21.35
C TYR A 254 -2.89 -0.89 -22.68
N MET A 255 -3.31 -1.61 -23.73
CA MET A 255 -2.64 -1.69 -25.06
C MET A 255 -1.23 -2.30 -25.07
N HIS A 256 -0.72 -2.79 -23.94
CA HIS A 256 0.58 -3.48 -23.91
C HIS A 256 0.49 -4.89 -24.53
N ASP A 257 1.63 -5.46 -24.91
CA ASP A 257 1.73 -6.81 -25.47
C ASP A 257 1.11 -7.86 -24.54
N GLU A 258 0.18 -8.67 -25.04
CA GLU A 258 -0.51 -9.72 -24.28
C GLU A 258 0.46 -10.72 -23.62
N ARG A 259 1.66 -10.93 -24.21
CA ARG A 259 2.69 -11.82 -23.65
C ARG A 259 3.27 -11.31 -22.33
N LEU A 260 3.05 -10.05 -22.01
CA LEU A 260 3.49 -9.44 -20.75
C LEU A 260 2.44 -9.59 -19.64
N LYS A 261 1.23 -10.05 -19.97
CA LYS A 261 0.23 -10.38 -18.96
C LYS A 261 0.59 -11.66 -18.21
N LEU A 262 -0.02 -11.79 -17.04
CA LEU A 262 0.01 -13.00 -16.25
C LEU A 262 -0.49 -14.17 -17.10
N HIS A 263 0.26 -15.27 -17.05
CA HIS A 263 -0.16 -16.52 -17.68
C HIS A 263 0.06 -17.69 -16.73
N VAL A 264 -0.75 -18.73 -16.94
CA VAL A 264 -0.68 -20.00 -16.20
C VAL A 264 -0.45 -21.11 -17.19
N ALA A 265 0.52 -21.98 -16.92
CA ALA A 265 0.76 -23.19 -17.68
C ALA A 265 0.81 -24.41 -16.76
N ASP A 266 0.32 -25.56 -17.22
CA ASP A 266 0.53 -26.83 -16.53
C ASP A 266 1.98 -27.34 -16.70
N ASP A 267 2.30 -28.44 -16.03
CA ASP A 267 3.58 -29.15 -16.11
C ASP A 267 3.92 -29.71 -17.50
N THR A 268 2.95 -29.80 -18.41
CA THR A 268 3.17 -30.15 -19.82
C THR A 268 3.46 -28.94 -20.71
N GLY A 269 3.39 -27.72 -20.14
CA GLY A 269 3.54 -26.45 -20.85
C GLY A 269 2.26 -25.98 -21.55
N LYS A 270 1.11 -26.60 -21.27
CA LYS A 270 -0.18 -26.17 -21.84
C LYS A 270 -0.72 -25.00 -21.02
N GLU A 271 -1.02 -23.89 -21.70
CA GLU A 271 -1.62 -22.72 -21.06
C GLU A 271 -3.05 -23.02 -20.56
N ALA A 272 -3.35 -22.58 -19.34
CA ALA A 272 -4.67 -22.59 -18.75
C ALA A 272 -5.35 -21.23 -18.99
N ALA A 273 -6.61 -21.27 -19.40
CA ALA A 273 -7.39 -20.05 -19.57
C ALA A 273 -7.68 -19.42 -18.20
N ILE A 274 -7.34 -18.14 -18.07
CA ILE A 274 -7.59 -17.36 -16.87
C ILE A 274 -8.99 -16.76 -16.95
N GLU A 275 -9.78 -17.03 -15.92
CA GLU A 275 -11.06 -16.38 -15.67
C GLU A 275 -10.84 -15.25 -14.65
N LYS A 276 -11.25 -14.03 -15.03
CA LYS A 276 -11.07 -12.85 -14.18
C LYS A 276 -12.20 -12.81 -13.17
N ILE A 277 -11.85 -12.52 -11.92
CA ILE A 277 -12.84 -12.24 -10.88
C ILE A 277 -13.11 -10.74 -10.90
N PRO A 278 -14.33 -10.31 -11.27
CA PRO A 278 -14.64 -8.88 -11.33
C PRO A 278 -14.45 -8.23 -9.95
N GLY A 279 -13.71 -7.12 -9.93
CA GLY A 279 -13.38 -6.36 -8.74
C GLY A 279 -13.76 -4.89 -8.90
N LEU A 280 -14.19 -4.26 -7.81
CA LEU A 280 -14.46 -2.82 -7.79
C LEU A 280 -13.22 -1.97 -7.57
N SER A 281 -12.22 -2.54 -6.93
CA SER A 281 -11.06 -1.82 -6.40
C SER A 281 -9.80 -2.50 -6.88
N SER A 282 -8.83 -1.69 -7.29
CA SER A 282 -7.44 -2.12 -7.38
C SER A 282 -6.92 -2.58 -6.00
N PRO A 283 -5.99 -3.55 -5.97
CA PRO A 283 -5.41 -4.20 -7.13
C PRO A 283 -6.30 -5.27 -7.76
N ALA A 284 -6.18 -5.47 -9.08
CA ALA A 284 -6.63 -6.71 -9.71
C ALA A 284 -5.69 -7.85 -9.27
N ASP A 285 -6.12 -8.58 -8.24
CA ASP A 285 -5.28 -9.48 -7.45
C ASP A 285 -5.77 -10.93 -7.41
N LYS A 286 -6.90 -11.21 -8.08
CA LYS A 286 -7.59 -12.49 -8.04
C LYS A 286 -8.05 -12.95 -9.40
N PHE A 287 -7.90 -14.25 -9.62
CA PHE A 287 -8.38 -14.92 -10.81
C PHE A 287 -8.59 -16.41 -10.53
N ASP A 288 -9.36 -17.08 -11.38
CA ASP A 288 -9.52 -18.53 -11.37
C ASP A 288 -9.05 -19.15 -12.68
N PHE A 289 -8.72 -20.45 -12.65
CA PHE A 289 -8.45 -21.22 -13.86
C PHE A 289 -8.88 -22.68 -13.67
N PRO A 290 -9.29 -23.38 -14.74
CA PRO A 290 -9.74 -24.76 -14.66
C PRO A 290 -8.59 -25.72 -14.36
N LEU A 291 -8.85 -26.71 -13.50
CA LEU A 291 -7.92 -27.77 -13.18
C LEU A 291 -8.00 -28.90 -14.22
N SER A 292 -6.85 -29.22 -14.80
CA SER A 292 -6.62 -30.42 -15.59
C SER A 292 -6.44 -31.65 -14.69
N ALA A 293 -7.11 -32.75 -15.02
CA ALA A 293 -6.97 -34.03 -14.31
C ALA A 293 -5.60 -34.69 -14.56
N GLN A 294 -4.91 -34.30 -15.62
CA GLN A 294 -3.60 -34.85 -16.01
C GLN A 294 -2.43 -34.04 -15.48
N ALA A 295 -2.66 -32.81 -15.00
CA ALA A 295 -1.61 -31.93 -14.51
C ALA A 295 -1.19 -32.30 -13.09
N SER A 296 0.12 -32.42 -12.84
CA SER A 296 0.65 -32.62 -11.48
C SER A 296 0.93 -31.29 -10.76
N GLY A 297 0.92 -30.18 -11.49
CA GLY A 297 1.08 -28.83 -10.97
C GLY A 297 0.93 -27.78 -12.06
N TYR A 298 1.04 -26.52 -11.64
CA TYR A 298 0.90 -25.35 -12.48
C TYR A 298 2.02 -24.36 -12.18
N THR A 299 2.44 -23.65 -13.21
CA THR A 299 3.35 -22.51 -13.12
C THR A 299 2.56 -21.24 -13.40
N VAL A 300 2.58 -20.30 -12.46
CA VAL A 300 2.00 -18.97 -12.63
C VAL A 300 3.15 -17.99 -12.82
N THR A 301 3.16 -17.28 -13.94
CA THR A 301 4.22 -16.32 -14.27
C THR A 301 3.63 -14.93 -14.45
N LEU A 302 4.22 -13.96 -13.75
CA LEU A 302 3.93 -12.53 -13.90
C LEU A 302 5.14 -11.88 -14.57
N PRO A 303 5.08 -11.58 -15.87
CA PRO A 303 6.17 -10.87 -16.55
C PRO A 303 6.33 -9.43 -16.04
N GLU A 304 5.22 -8.80 -15.65
CA GLU A 304 5.18 -7.46 -15.07
C GLU A 304 3.95 -7.27 -14.19
N VAL A 305 4.01 -6.23 -13.36
CA VAL A 305 2.89 -5.74 -12.55
C VAL A 305 2.83 -4.21 -12.66
N SER A 306 1.70 -3.59 -12.32
CA SER A 306 1.57 -2.13 -12.28
C SER A 306 1.30 -1.62 -10.87
N ALA A 307 1.88 -0.48 -10.56
CA ALA A 307 1.74 0.21 -9.28
C ALA A 307 1.43 1.69 -9.52
N THR A 308 0.72 2.30 -8.58
CA THR A 308 0.50 3.75 -8.53
C THR A 308 1.20 4.32 -7.30
N TYR A 309 2.05 5.32 -7.51
CA TYR A 309 2.77 5.97 -6.43
C TYR A 309 1.97 7.16 -5.90
N ASP A 310 2.14 7.44 -4.60
CA ASP A 310 1.59 8.63 -3.96
C ASP A 310 2.58 9.80 -4.10
N ASP A 311 2.66 10.34 -5.32
CA ASP A 311 3.49 11.50 -5.62
C ASP A 311 2.76 12.50 -6.52
N GLU A 312 3.18 13.77 -6.42
CA GLU A 312 2.59 14.88 -7.15
C GLU A 312 3.64 15.91 -7.56
N VAL A 313 3.44 16.54 -8.72
CA VAL A 313 4.29 17.62 -9.21
C VAL A 313 3.48 18.71 -9.88
N ASP A 314 3.80 19.95 -9.54
CA ASP A 314 3.28 21.14 -10.21
C ASP A 314 4.20 21.52 -11.37
N ILE A 315 3.66 21.54 -12.59
CA ILE A 315 4.38 22.01 -13.78
C ILE A 315 3.69 23.23 -14.39
N ARG A 316 4.50 24.05 -15.06
CA ARG A 316 4.03 25.23 -15.80
C ARG A 316 4.32 25.02 -17.28
N VAL A 317 3.28 25.04 -18.09
CA VAL A 317 3.33 24.78 -19.53
C VAL A 317 2.96 26.04 -20.30
N PRO A 318 3.76 26.50 -21.29
CA PRO A 318 3.38 27.63 -22.12
C PRO A 318 2.16 27.28 -22.98
N THR A 319 1.26 28.24 -23.20
CA THR A 319 0.10 28.02 -24.10
C THR A 319 0.40 28.36 -25.56
N ALA A 320 1.52 29.03 -25.83
CA ALA A 320 1.99 29.27 -27.19
C ALA A 320 2.63 27.98 -27.74
N ALA A 321 2.40 27.70 -29.04
CA ALA A 321 3.00 26.56 -29.69
C ALA A 321 4.53 26.66 -29.65
N ASN A 322 5.19 25.55 -29.35
CA ASN A 322 6.64 25.42 -29.31
C ASN A 322 7.03 23.99 -29.71
N GLU A 323 7.71 23.87 -30.85
CA GLU A 323 8.16 22.59 -31.41
C GLU A 323 9.36 21.97 -30.66
N ARG A 324 10.03 22.73 -29.78
CA ARG A 324 11.24 22.29 -29.05
C ARG A 324 11.27 22.90 -27.65
N LEU A 325 10.32 22.51 -26.80
CA LEU A 325 10.25 23.02 -25.43
C LEU A 325 11.36 22.42 -24.56
N ASN A 326 11.54 21.10 -24.59
CA ASN A 326 12.54 20.33 -23.85
C ASN A 326 12.61 20.69 -22.34
N GLN A 327 11.46 20.84 -21.71
CA GLN A 327 11.37 21.11 -20.28
C GLN A 327 11.21 19.80 -19.52
N THR A 328 12.16 19.47 -18.65
CA THR A 328 12.12 18.24 -17.84
C THR A 328 11.62 18.52 -16.43
N PHE A 329 10.89 17.56 -15.88
CA PHE A 329 10.53 17.46 -14.46
C PHE A 329 10.68 16.01 -14.00
N GLU A 330 10.57 15.77 -12.70
CA GLU A 330 10.63 14.43 -12.10
C GLU A 330 9.32 14.16 -11.36
N ILE A 331 8.80 12.93 -11.48
CA ILE A 331 7.65 12.44 -10.72
C ILE A 331 7.87 10.96 -10.36
N ALA A 332 7.69 10.63 -9.08
CA ALA A 332 8.01 9.34 -8.47
C ALA A 332 9.44 8.84 -8.76
N GLY A 333 10.41 9.76 -8.90
CA GLY A 333 11.80 9.44 -9.25
C GLY A 333 12.03 9.17 -10.74
N PHE A 334 11.01 9.33 -11.59
CA PHE A 334 11.13 9.15 -13.04
C PHE A 334 11.19 10.51 -13.76
N PRO A 335 12.16 10.71 -14.68
CA PRO A 335 12.24 11.92 -15.47
C PRO A 335 11.15 11.93 -16.54
N VAL A 336 10.50 13.08 -16.72
CA VAL A 336 9.55 13.33 -17.81
C VAL A 336 9.97 14.58 -18.54
N THR A 337 10.06 14.49 -19.87
CA THR A 337 10.41 15.62 -20.73
C THR A 337 9.23 16.07 -21.55
N ILE A 338 8.88 17.35 -21.41
CA ILE A 338 7.94 18.01 -22.29
C ILE A 338 8.67 18.41 -23.56
N THR A 339 8.45 17.67 -24.64
CA THR A 339 9.17 17.84 -25.90
C THR A 339 8.58 18.96 -26.75
N LYS A 340 7.24 19.04 -26.80
CA LYS A 340 6.50 19.95 -27.69
C LYS A 340 5.16 20.36 -27.08
N VAL A 341 4.73 21.58 -27.42
CA VAL A 341 3.37 22.07 -27.18
C VAL A 341 2.77 22.60 -28.47
N GLU A 342 1.51 22.28 -28.77
CA GLU A 342 0.77 22.87 -29.89
C GLU A 342 -0.68 23.20 -29.53
N ARG A 343 -1.35 23.97 -30.39
CA ARG A 343 -2.79 24.21 -30.32
C ARG A 343 -3.52 23.10 -31.05
N THR A 344 -4.62 22.59 -30.48
CA THR A 344 -5.43 21.59 -31.16
C THR A 344 -6.21 22.22 -32.32
N ALA A 345 -6.42 21.44 -33.39
CA ALA A 345 -7.22 21.90 -34.51
C ALA A 345 -8.70 21.99 -34.10
N GLY A 346 -9.33 23.15 -34.30
CA GLY A 346 -10.76 23.34 -34.03
C GLY A 346 -11.11 23.91 -32.65
N ASP A 347 -10.14 24.04 -31.73
CA ASP A 347 -10.33 24.72 -30.45
C ASP A 347 -9.19 25.73 -30.19
N PRO A 348 -9.44 27.05 -30.21
CA PRO A 348 -8.40 28.04 -29.94
C PRO A 348 -7.82 27.93 -28.53
N ASN A 349 -8.52 27.29 -27.59
CA ASN A 349 -8.09 27.09 -26.21
C ASN A 349 -7.54 25.69 -25.95
N GLY A 350 -7.67 24.76 -26.91
CA GLY A 350 -7.15 23.41 -26.77
C GLY A 350 -5.63 23.39 -26.91
N ILE A 351 -4.99 22.76 -25.93
CA ILE A 351 -3.54 22.58 -25.87
C ILE A 351 -3.25 21.08 -25.97
N ARG A 352 -2.28 20.71 -26.81
CA ARG A 352 -1.67 19.38 -26.82
C ARG A 352 -0.24 19.45 -26.31
N LEU A 353 0.04 18.64 -25.30
CA LEU A 353 1.31 18.53 -24.60
C LEU A 353 1.97 17.19 -24.93
N TYR A 354 3.07 17.21 -25.69
CA TYR A 354 3.83 16.01 -26.02
C TYR A 354 4.84 15.71 -24.93
N LEU A 355 4.94 14.43 -24.58
CA LEU A 355 5.70 13.94 -23.45
C LEU A 355 6.63 12.82 -23.91
N ASP A 356 7.82 12.82 -23.32
CA ASP A 356 8.74 11.69 -23.31
C ASP A 356 8.89 11.24 -21.86
N LEU A 357 8.32 10.09 -21.54
CA LEU A 357 8.38 9.49 -20.20
C LEU A 357 9.70 8.75 -19.94
N HIS A 358 10.62 8.72 -20.91
CA HIS A 358 11.85 7.92 -20.86
C HIS A 358 11.55 6.44 -20.58
N TYR A 359 10.46 5.93 -21.15
CA TYR A 359 10.02 4.56 -20.97
C TYR A 359 11.05 3.58 -21.55
N ASP A 360 11.51 2.64 -20.74
CA ASP A 360 12.46 1.59 -21.13
C ASP A 360 11.87 0.20 -20.82
N GLU A 361 11.72 -0.65 -21.84
CA GLU A 361 11.23 -2.03 -21.71
C GLU A 361 12.21 -2.95 -20.97
N HIS A 362 13.48 -2.56 -20.87
CA HIS A 362 14.55 -3.33 -20.24
C HIS A 362 14.91 -2.83 -18.84
N ALA A 363 14.39 -1.67 -18.43
CA ALA A 363 14.57 -1.18 -17.07
C ALA A 363 13.73 -2.01 -16.07
N PRO A 364 14.19 -2.14 -14.81
CA PRO A 364 13.41 -2.83 -13.76
C PRO A 364 12.02 -2.24 -13.52
N ALA A 365 11.87 -0.94 -13.77
CA ALA A 365 10.61 -0.22 -13.70
C ALA A 365 10.61 0.97 -14.66
N SER A 366 9.43 1.32 -15.18
CA SER A 366 9.23 2.45 -16.11
C SER A 366 7.91 3.16 -15.84
N LEU A 367 7.92 4.50 -15.85
CA LEU A 367 6.71 5.32 -15.80
C LEU A 367 5.99 5.23 -17.15
N TYR A 368 4.69 4.91 -17.14
CA TYR A 368 3.89 4.84 -18.36
C TYR A 368 2.69 5.80 -18.35
N ASP A 369 2.20 6.22 -17.20
CA ASP A 369 1.00 7.06 -17.11
C ASP A 369 1.01 7.91 -15.82
N PHE A 370 0.20 8.97 -15.79
CA PHE A 370 -0.12 9.78 -14.62
C PHE A 370 -1.40 10.57 -14.88
N SER A 371 -2.10 10.97 -13.82
CA SER A 371 -3.31 11.79 -13.91
C SER A 371 -3.00 13.29 -13.85
N VAL A 372 -3.90 14.11 -14.41
CA VAL A 372 -3.93 15.56 -14.16
C VAL A 372 -5.04 15.86 -13.15
N ASP A 373 -4.71 16.53 -12.06
CA ASP A 373 -5.67 16.89 -11.02
C ASP A 373 -6.59 18.03 -11.46
N ALA A 374 -7.87 17.92 -11.09
CA ALA A 374 -8.92 18.91 -11.31
C ALA A 374 -9.09 19.46 -12.75
N LEU A 375 -8.58 18.76 -13.77
CA LEU A 375 -8.65 19.18 -15.17
C LEU A 375 -9.08 18.02 -16.07
N SER A 376 -10.16 18.23 -16.83
CA SER A 376 -10.55 17.29 -17.88
C SER A 376 -9.45 17.22 -18.93
N SER A 377 -8.95 16.01 -19.19
CA SER A 377 -7.89 15.77 -20.14
C SER A 377 -8.12 14.45 -20.88
N MET A 378 -7.50 14.35 -22.05
CA MET A 378 -7.38 13.11 -22.82
C MET A 378 -5.90 12.79 -22.96
N ALA A 379 -5.52 11.52 -22.93
CA ALA A 379 -4.17 11.08 -23.27
C ALA A 379 -4.20 10.18 -24.51
N LYS A 380 -3.24 10.37 -25.42
CA LYS A 380 -2.89 9.36 -26.43
C LYS A 380 -1.76 8.51 -25.87
N LEU A 381 -2.00 7.21 -25.89
CA LEU A 381 -1.03 6.21 -25.46
C LEU A 381 -0.32 5.61 -26.68
N ASP A 382 0.92 5.20 -26.45
CA ASP A 382 1.69 4.38 -27.38
C ASP A 382 1.06 2.98 -27.46
N GLU A 383 0.86 2.48 -28.68
CA GLU A 383 0.10 1.25 -28.91
C GLU A 383 0.89 -0.02 -28.61
N LYS A 384 2.20 0.10 -28.38
CA LYS A 384 3.06 -1.02 -27.99
C LYS A 384 3.29 -1.01 -26.49
N THR A 385 3.60 0.13 -25.89
CA THR A 385 4.07 0.23 -24.49
C THR A 385 2.98 0.68 -23.52
N GLY A 386 1.88 1.26 -24.01
CA GLY A 386 0.85 1.89 -23.18
C GLY A 386 1.29 3.22 -22.56
N ALA A 387 2.51 3.71 -22.85
CA ALA A 387 3.04 4.95 -22.30
C ALA A 387 2.33 6.19 -22.89
N ILE A 388 2.11 7.24 -22.09
CA ILE A 388 1.58 8.52 -22.62
C ILE A 388 2.55 9.11 -23.65
N VAL A 389 2.03 9.39 -24.85
CA VAL A 389 2.73 10.12 -25.91
C VAL A 389 2.38 11.61 -25.86
N TYR A 390 1.10 11.93 -25.70
CA TYR A 390 0.66 13.30 -25.50
C TYR A 390 -0.62 13.36 -24.66
N MET A 391 -0.86 14.52 -24.06
CA MET A 391 -2.13 14.86 -23.40
C MET A 391 -2.77 16.08 -24.05
N GLU A 392 -4.09 16.13 -24.05
CA GLU A 392 -4.89 17.27 -24.51
C GLU A 392 -5.75 17.81 -23.36
N PHE A 393 -5.81 19.14 -23.24
CA PHE A 393 -6.63 19.84 -22.25
C PHE A 393 -6.96 21.25 -22.72
N GLN A 394 -7.93 21.89 -22.08
CA GLN A 394 -8.32 23.27 -22.38
C GLN A 394 -7.62 24.26 -21.44
N ALA A 395 -7.03 25.30 -22.02
CA ALA A 395 -6.48 26.43 -21.29
C ALA A 395 -7.52 27.54 -21.12
N GLU A 396 -7.37 28.36 -20.07
CA GLU A 396 -8.17 29.59 -19.94
C GLU A 396 -7.89 30.55 -21.12
N PRO A 397 -8.94 31.19 -21.69
CA PRO A 397 -8.77 32.14 -22.79
C PRO A 397 -7.77 33.25 -22.47
N GLY A 398 -6.82 33.47 -23.37
CA GLY A 398 -5.80 34.52 -23.23
C GLY A 398 -4.70 34.22 -22.20
N SER A 399 -4.76 33.08 -21.50
CA SER A 399 -3.67 32.69 -20.61
C SER A 399 -2.39 32.43 -21.40
N ARG A 400 -1.26 32.88 -20.85
CA ARG A 400 0.09 32.62 -21.41
C ARG A 400 0.66 31.26 -20.97
N TYR A 401 0.15 30.72 -19.86
CA TYR A 401 0.63 29.48 -19.26
C TYR A 401 -0.50 28.71 -18.59
N VAL A 402 -0.43 27.38 -18.60
CA VAL A 402 -1.27 26.53 -17.76
C VAL A 402 -0.42 25.97 -16.62
N LYS A 403 -0.96 26.04 -15.40
CA LYS A 403 -0.42 25.29 -14.26
C LYS A 403 -1.12 23.94 -14.23
N LEU A 404 -0.37 22.86 -14.36
CA LEU A 404 -0.89 21.50 -14.25
C LEU A 404 -0.34 20.89 -12.98
N LYS A 405 -1.22 20.27 -12.19
CA LYS A 405 -0.83 19.41 -11.08
C LYS A 405 -0.95 17.97 -11.54
N LEU A 406 0.19 17.32 -11.72
CA LEU A 406 0.27 15.91 -12.11
C LEU A 406 0.29 15.06 -10.85
N VAL A 407 -0.49 13.99 -10.84
CA VAL A 407 -0.71 13.14 -9.65
C VAL A 407 -0.80 11.68 -10.03
N ARG A 408 -0.61 10.79 -9.05
CA ARG A 408 -0.81 9.34 -9.19
C ARG A 408 -0.04 8.74 -10.37
N PRO A 409 1.30 8.93 -10.45
CA PRO A 409 2.09 8.27 -11.47
C PRO A 409 1.91 6.75 -11.41
N HIS A 410 1.73 6.16 -12.57
CA HIS A 410 1.58 4.73 -12.81
C HIS A 410 2.85 4.17 -13.41
N VAL A 411 3.40 3.16 -12.75
CA VAL A 411 4.69 2.57 -13.04
C VAL A 411 4.50 1.09 -13.29
N VAL A 412 5.10 0.59 -14.37
CA VAL A 412 5.24 -0.85 -14.60
C VAL A 412 6.50 -1.32 -13.90
N ILE A 413 6.41 -2.42 -13.16
CA ILE A 413 7.54 -3.08 -12.49
C ILE A 413 7.72 -4.43 -13.16
N ARG A 414 8.90 -4.68 -13.73
CA ARG A 414 9.19 -5.89 -14.49
C ARG A 414 9.55 -7.04 -13.55
N GLY A 415 9.17 -8.26 -13.92
CA GLY A 415 9.51 -9.50 -13.25
C GLY A 415 10.66 -10.24 -13.96
N PRO A 416 10.57 -11.58 -14.12
CA PRO A 416 9.41 -12.41 -13.84
C PRO A 416 9.27 -12.78 -12.36
N TRP A 417 8.02 -12.83 -11.87
CA TRP A 417 7.68 -13.64 -10.69
C TRP A 417 7.11 -14.96 -11.17
N THR A 418 7.74 -16.07 -10.78
CA THR A 418 7.33 -17.42 -11.20
C THR A 418 7.03 -18.26 -9.97
N PHE A 419 5.78 -18.69 -9.85
CA PHE A 419 5.27 -19.50 -8.75
C PHE A 419 4.96 -20.91 -9.22
N HIS A 420 5.18 -21.89 -8.35
CA HIS A 420 4.95 -23.31 -8.62
C HIS A 420 3.89 -23.87 -7.68
N ILE A 421 2.72 -24.15 -8.24
CA ILE A 421 1.58 -24.70 -7.52
C ILE A 421 1.52 -26.20 -7.76
N LYS A 422 1.80 -26.99 -6.73
CA LYS A 422 1.62 -28.45 -6.76
C LYS A 422 0.14 -28.78 -6.65
N ALA A 423 -0.31 -29.84 -7.34
CA ALA A 423 -1.69 -30.31 -7.23
C ALA A 423 -2.10 -30.63 -5.77
N GLU A 424 -1.16 -31.05 -4.93
CA GLU A 424 -1.38 -31.29 -3.50
C GLU A 424 -1.77 -30.02 -2.71
N GLN A 425 -1.24 -28.84 -3.09
CA GLN A 425 -1.58 -27.57 -2.44
C GLN A 425 -3.03 -27.16 -2.76
N LEU A 426 -3.51 -27.57 -3.93
CA LEU A 426 -4.88 -27.38 -4.37
C LEU A 426 -5.83 -28.46 -3.83
N GLN A 427 -5.42 -29.36 -2.93
CA GLN A 427 -6.34 -30.34 -2.34
C GLN A 427 -7.05 -29.84 -1.06
N GLY A 428 -6.90 -28.56 -0.74
CA GLY A 428 -7.51 -27.93 0.44
C GLY A 428 -6.71 -28.20 1.70
N VAL A 429 -6.53 -27.16 2.52
CA VAL A 429 -5.84 -27.21 3.81
C VAL A 429 -6.67 -28.03 4.82
N GLN A 430 -6.64 -29.35 4.73
CA GLN A 430 -6.97 -30.25 5.84
C GLN A 430 -5.75 -30.59 6.72
N ARG A 431 -4.54 -30.14 6.34
CA ARG A 431 -3.30 -30.55 7.05
C ARG A 431 -2.89 -29.70 8.24
N ALA A 432 -3.45 -28.51 8.45
CA ALA A 432 -3.04 -27.65 9.58
C ALA A 432 -3.81 -27.89 10.89
N SER A 433 -4.83 -28.76 10.91
CA SER A 433 -5.64 -29.07 12.10
C SER A 433 -5.22 -30.34 12.86
N GLN A 434 -4.11 -30.98 12.50
CA GLN A 434 -3.60 -32.19 13.19
C GLN A 434 -2.22 -32.02 13.84
N ALA A 435 -1.67 -30.79 13.88
CA ALA A 435 -0.37 -30.53 14.52
C ALA A 435 -0.48 -29.80 15.88
N SER A 436 -1.69 -29.68 16.43
CA SER A 436 -1.96 -28.92 17.66
C SER A 436 -2.91 -29.66 18.63
N GLU A 437 -2.82 -30.99 18.71
CA GLU A 437 -3.37 -31.77 19.83
C GLU A 437 -2.25 -32.36 20.69
#